data_AF-A0AAD1RU27-F1
#
_entry.id   AF-A0AAD1RU27-F1
#
_cell.length_a   1.000
_cell.length_b   1.000
_cell.length_c   1.000
_cell.angle_alpha   90.00
_cell.angle_beta   90.00
_cell.angle_gamma   90.00
#
_symmetry.space_group_name_H-M   'P 1'
#
loop_
_entity.id
_entity.type
_entity.pdbx_description
1 polymer ?
#
loop_
_entity_poly.entity_id
_entity_poly.type
_entity_poly.pdbx_seq_one_letter_code
_entity_poly.pdbx_strand_id
1 'polypeptide(L)'
;MQMTLVFLLGLTTTLAAPQGKINERWVNDYDQLLFFSCASNQSIRSITSIHDNKREDRVWDFFCQNTFSNPGSCTWSGYANNFDEELYFICPFGSVLRGMESFHDNSKEDRRWKFECCTGEVQVTSNCQWSGYVNEFDGYLKWDALPNFYLVGTRSYHDNGKEDRRWQYYSCQKN
;
A
#
# COMPACT_ATOMS: atom_id res chain seq x y z
N MET A 1 -54.93 -10.02 51.91
CA MET A 1 -53.67 -10.58 51.39
C MET A 1 -53.77 -10.60 49.86
N GLN A 2 -53.27 -9.56 49.19
CA GLN A 2 -53.03 -9.59 47.75
C GLN A 2 -52.04 -8.49 47.38
N MET A 3 -51.04 -8.92 46.62
CA MET A 3 -49.74 -8.29 46.42
C MET A 3 -49.80 -6.98 45.63
N THR A 4 -49.06 -5.98 46.13
CA THR A 4 -48.66 -4.80 45.37
C THR A 4 -47.70 -5.23 44.26
N LEU A 5 -48.10 -5.07 42.99
CA LEU A 5 -47.22 -5.24 41.84
C LEU A 5 -46.30 -4.01 41.73
N VAL A 6 -45.02 -4.18 42.04
CA VAL A 6 -43.99 -3.17 41.78
C VAL A 6 -43.55 -3.31 40.32
N PHE A 7 -43.91 -2.36 39.47
CA PHE A 7 -43.35 -2.25 38.13
C PHE A 7 -41.91 -1.71 38.24
N LEU A 8 -40.91 -2.58 38.16
CA LEU A 8 -39.54 -2.16 37.90
C LEU A 8 -39.44 -1.69 36.45
N LEU A 9 -39.37 -0.37 36.25
CA LEU A 9 -38.88 0.23 35.01
C LEU A 9 -37.40 -0.12 34.87
N GLY A 10 -37.11 -1.22 34.17
CA GLY A 10 -35.75 -1.54 33.75
C GLY A 10 -35.26 -0.48 32.78
N LEU A 11 -34.38 0.42 33.23
CA LEU A 11 -33.55 1.20 32.31
C LEU A 11 -32.62 0.20 31.60
N THR A 12 -33.01 -0.23 30.41
CA THR A 12 -32.07 -0.87 29.50
C THR A 12 -31.13 0.22 29.01
N THR A 13 -29.98 0.36 29.67
CA THR A 13 -28.84 1.05 29.08
C THR A 13 -28.41 0.20 27.89
N THR A 14 -28.91 0.54 26.71
CA THR A 14 -28.31 0.06 25.47
C THR A 14 -26.91 0.66 25.44
N LEU A 15 -25.91 -0.11 25.87
CA LEU A 15 -24.53 0.14 25.49
C LEU A 15 -24.53 0.05 23.97
N ALA A 16 -24.52 1.21 23.31
CA ALA A 16 -24.18 1.26 21.91
C ALA A 16 -22.80 0.60 21.81
N ALA A 17 -22.72 -0.52 21.09
CA ALA A 17 -21.44 -1.07 20.69
C ALA A 17 -20.66 0.09 20.05
N PRO A 18 -19.35 0.26 20.35
CA PRO A 18 -18.56 1.23 19.61
C PRO A 18 -18.75 0.89 18.14
N GLN A 19 -19.36 1.82 17.38
CA GLN A 19 -19.38 1.71 15.93
C GLN A 19 -17.91 1.60 15.54
N GLY A 20 -17.50 0.39 15.14
CA GLY A 20 -16.16 0.16 14.65
C GLY A 20 -15.91 1.22 13.60
N LYS A 21 -14.85 2.02 13.81
CA LYS A 21 -14.38 2.96 12.81
C LYS A 21 -14.29 2.20 11.50
N ILE A 22 -15.15 2.54 10.56
CA ILE A 22 -15.04 2.11 9.17
C ILE A 22 -13.63 2.52 8.72
N ASN A 23 -12.82 1.50 8.38
CA ASN A 23 -11.41 1.57 8.03
C ASN A 23 -11.07 2.86 7.30
N GLU A 24 -10.21 3.70 7.89
CA GLU A 24 -9.50 4.75 7.15
C GLU A 24 -8.66 4.02 6.09
N ARG A 25 -9.15 4.05 4.84
CA ARG A 25 -8.61 3.28 3.72
C ARG A 25 -7.20 3.73 3.34
N TRP A 26 -6.90 5.01 3.54
CA TRP A 26 -5.63 5.60 3.14
C TRP A 26 -4.63 5.52 4.29
N VAL A 27 -3.43 5.01 4.02
CA VAL A 27 -2.37 4.84 5.03
C VAL A 27 -1.49 6.08 5.19
N ASN A 28 -1.75 7.13 4.41
CA ASN A 28 -1.16 8.45 4.54
C ASN A 28 -2.18 9.53 4.16
N ASP A 29 -1.94 10.75 4.65
CA ASP A 29 -2.56 11.97 4.14
C ASP A 29 -1.71 12.59 3.03
N TYR A 30 -2.31 13.51 2.25
CA TYR A 30 -1.61 14.31 1.26
C TYR A 30 -0.52 15.18 1.90
N ASP A 31 0.57 15.41 1.18
CA ASP A 31 1.77 16.16 1.56
C ASP A 31 2.48 15.57 2.80
N GLN A 32 1.99 14.43 3.30
CA GLN A 32 2.54 13.72 4.45
C GLN A 32 3.36 12.50 4.03
N LEU A 33 4.18 12.05 4.97
CA LEU A 33 4.95 10.83 4.86
C LEU A 33 4.01 9.63 4.62
N LEU A 34 4.34 8.86 3.59
CA LEU A 34 3.91 7.48 3.45
C LEU A 34 4.96 6.58 4.12
N PHE A 35 4.53 5.77 5.08
CA PHE A 35 5.36 4.70 5.64
C PHE A 35 4.49 3.46 5.89
N PHE A 36 4.60 2.47 5.01
CA PHE A 36 3.78 1.26 5.07
C PHE A 36 4.61 -0.01 4.93
N SER A 37 4.27 -1.02 5.73
CA SER A 37 4.81 -2.37 5.62
C SER A 37 3.74 -3.39 6.04
N CYS A 38 3.59 -4.47 5.28
CA CYS A 38 2.74 -5.59 5.67
C CYS A 38 3.26 -6.28 6.95
N ALA A 39 2.45 -7.15 7.56
CA ALA A 39 2.90 -7.97 8.68
C ALA A 39 4.11 -8.85 8.31
N SER A 40 4.82 -9.37 9.31
CA SER A 40 6.15 -9.99 9.16
C SER A 40 6.19 -11.23 8.24
N ASN A 41 5.06 -11.91 8.04
CA ASN A 41 4.91 -13.07 7.16
C ASN A 41 4.11 -12.76 5.88
N GLN A 42 3.90 -11.48 5.59
CA GLN A 42 3.07 -11.00 4.48
C GLN A 42 3.88 -10.16 3.51
N SER A 43 3.35 -10.01 2.30
CA SER A 43 3.84 -9.05 1.30
C SER A 43 2.68 -8.31 0.64
N ILE A 44 2.98 -7.26 -0.11
CA ILE A 44 1.95 -6.49 -0.82
C ILE A 44 1.36 -7.35 -1.94
N ARG A 45 0.02 -7.40 -1.98
CA ARG A 45 -0.79 -8.06 -3.01
C ARG A 45 -1.37 -7.03 -3.99
N SER A 46 -1.85 -5.92 -3.46
CA SER A 46 -2.56 -4.90 -4.23
C SER A 46 -2.19 -3.51 -3.74
N ILE A 47 -2.20 -2.56 -4.68
CA ILE A 47 -1.92 -1.14 -4.43
C ILE A 47 -3.05 -0.34 -5.03
N THR A 48 -3.57 0.61 -4.26
CA THR A 48 -4.56 1.59 -4.70
C THR A 48 -4.07 2.99 -4.34
N SER A 49 -4.31 3.97 -5.21
CA SER A 49 -4.00 5.37 -4.91
C SER A 49 -4.94 6.32 -5.64
N ILE A 50 -5.22 7.47 -5.02
CA ILE A 50 -5.91 8.61 -5.65
C ILE A 50 -5.02 9.84 -5.60
N HIS A 51 -5.13 10.67 -6.63
CA HIS A 51 -4.48 11.96 -6.76
C HIS A 51 -5.44 13.10 -6.38
N ASP A 52 -4.91 14.23 -5.92
CA ASP A 52 -5.66 15.46 -5.69
C ASP A 52 -4.95 16.66 -6.34
N ASN A 53 -5.55 17.24 -7.38
CA ASN A 53 -4.93 18.31 -8.17
C ASN A 53 -4.77 19.65 -7.42
N LYS A 54 -5.29 19.79 -6.20
CA LYS A 54 -5.04 21.01 -5.42
C LYS A 54 -3.71 20.92 -4.68
N ARG A 55 -3.37 19.71 -4.25
CA ARG A 55 -2.14 19.39 -3.52
C ARG A 55 -1.07 18.79 -4.42
N GLU A 56 -1.45 18.38 -5.63
CA GLU A 56 -0.58 17.69 -6.59
C GLU A 56 0.17 16.52 -5.93
N ASP A 57 -0.62 15.70 -5.24
CA ASP A 57 -0.11 14.61 -4.43
C ASP A 57 -1.09 13.43 -4.37
N ARG A 58 -0.57 12.28 -3.91
CA ARG A 58 -1.28 11.01 -3.81
C ARG A 58 -1.36 10.48 -2.39
N VAL A 59 -2.54 9.95 -2.04
CA VAL A 59 -2.73 9.04 -0.90
C VAL A 59 -2.77 7.58 -1.36
N TRP A 60 -2.35 6.68 -0.48
CA TRP A 60 -2.06 5.27 -0.81
C TRP A 60 -2.80 4.30 0.11
N ASP A 61 -3.18 3.16 -0.44
CA ASP A 61 -3.84 2.04 0.24
C ASP A 61 -3.24 0.73 -0.28
N PHE A 62 -3.08 -0.24 0.60
CA PHE A 62 -2.38 -1.48 0.35
C PHE A 62 -3.15 -2.67 0.91
N PHE A 63 -3.27 -3.72 0.11
CA PHE A 63 -3.74 -5.01 0.59
C PHE A 63 -2.57 -5.98 0.72
N CYS A 64 -2.46 -6.62 1.87
CA CYS A 64 -1.42 -7.61 2.17
C CYS A 64 -1.93 -9.03 1.95
N GLN A 65 -1.03 -9.92 1.51
CA GLN A 65 -1.27 -11.36 1.45
C GLN A 65 -0.26 -12.12 2.30
N ASN A 66 -0.67 -13.28 2.83
CA ASN A 66 0.26 -14.23 3.43
C ASN A 66 1.23 -14.74 2.36
N THR A 67 2.52 -14.58 2.62
CA THR A 67 3.58 -14.92 1.67
C THR A 67 4.51 -15.96 2.26
N PHE A 68 4.82 -15.84 3.55
CA PHE A 68 5.73 -16.73 4.25
C PHE A 68 5.00 -17.46 5.38
N SER A 69 5.50 -18.64 5.70
CA SER A 69 5.12 -19.50 6.83
C SER A 69 5.83 -19.02 8.10
N ASN A 70 7.03 -18.46 7.95
CA ASN A 70 7.82 -17.83 9.02
C ASN A 70 8.13 -16.37 8.64
N PRO A 71 8.43 -15.49 9.60
CA PRO A 71 8.87 -14.13 9.29
C PRO A 71 10.06 -14.11 8.32
N GLY A 72 9.92 -13.35 7.22
CA GLY A 72 11.01 -13.15 6.26
C GLY A 72 12.10 -12.23 6.82
N SER A 73 13.31 -12.30 6.24
CA SER A 73 14.35 -11.30 6.46
C SER A 73 14.11 -10.13 5.53
N CYS A 74 13.94 -8.94 6.08
CA CYS A 74 13.51 -7.75 5.33
C CYS A 74 14.54 -6.63 5.43
N THR A 75 14.68 -5.85 4.37
CA THR A 75 15.61 -4.71 4.32
C THR A 75 15.01 -3.60 3.46
N TRP A 76 15.07 -2.38 4.00
CA TRP A 76 14.74 -1.17 3.25
C TRP A 76 15.85 -0.78 2.29
N SER A 77 15.48 -0.39 1.09
CA SER A 77 16.39 0.25 0.13
C SER A 77 16.77 1.67 0.58
N GLY A 78 17.78 2.23 -0.08
CA GLY A 78 17.91 3.69 -0.19
C GLY A 78 16.80 4.28 -1.08
N TYR A 79 16.78 5.61 -1.23
CA TYR A 79 15.86 6.25 -2.18
C TYR A 79 16.19 5.80 -3.61
N ALA A 80 15.19 5.28 -4.30
CA ALA A 80 15.31 4.70 -5.64
C ALA A 80 15.20 5.75 -6.76
N ASN A 81 14.88 7.01 -6.43
CA ASN A 81 14.78 8.13 -7.35
C ASN A 81 15.10 9.48 -6.67
N ASN A 82 15.38 10.49 -7.49
CA ASN A 82 15.24 11.89 -7.11
C ASN A 82 13.86 12.42 -7.57
N PHE A 83 13.51 13.62 -7.12
CA PHE A 83 12.34 14.34 -7.62
C PHE A 83 12.43 14.61 -9.11
N ASP A 84 11.30 14.61 -9.81
CA ASP A 84 11.11 14.86 -11.24
C ASP A 84 11.86 13.84 -12.14
N GLU A 85 12.47 12.81 -11.54
CA GLU A 85 13.23 11.77 -12.23
C GLU A 85 12.45 10.45 -12.30
N GLU A 86 12.83 9.61 -13.26
CA GLU A 86 12.34 8.24 -13.37
C GLU A 86 12.65 7.44 -12.10
N LEU A 87 11.65 6.67 -11.67
CA LEU A 87 11.78 5.64 -10.66
C LEU A 87 11.87 4.29 -11.37
N TYR A 88 12.92 3.52 -11.08
CA TYR A 88 13.05 2.13 -11.47
C TYR A 88 13.62 1.32 -10.31
N PHE A 89 12.85 0.38 -9.79
CA PHE A 89 13.25 -0.44 -8.65
C PHE A 89 12.80 -1.89 -8.81
N ILE A 90 13.71 -2.83 -8.57
CA ILE A 90 13.42 -4.25 -8.46
C ILE A 90 14.11 -4.76 -7.20
N CYS A 91 13.38 -5.52 -6.39
CA CYS A 91 13.93 -6.18 -5.21
C CYS A 91 15.08 -7.13 -5.58
N PRO A 92 15.99 -7.43 -4.64
CA PRO A 92 16.99 -8.47 -4.84
C PRO A 92 16.37 -9.79 -5.32
N PHE A 93 17.16 -10.58 -6.05
CA PHE A 93 16.69 -11.83 -6.64
C PHE A 93 16.07 -12.77 -5.58
N GLY A 94 14.87 -13.28 -5.85
CA GLY A 94 14.14 -14.17 -4.96
C GLY A 94 13.35 -13.47 -3.85
N SER A 95 13.44 -12.14 -3.74
CA SER A 95 12.71 -11.34 -2.74
C SER A 95 11.36 -10.82 -3.27
N VAL A 96 10.46 -10.50 -2.35
CA VAL A 96 9.16 -9.84 -2.60
C VAL A 96 9.12 -8.46 -1.97
N LEU A 97 8.30 -7.57 -2.52
CA LEU A 97 8.06 -6.23 -2.01
C LEU A 97 7.03 -6.29 -0.87
N ARG A 98 7.43 -5.83 0.33
CA ARG A 98 6.62 -5.83 1.55
C ARG A 98 6.14 -4.44 1.96
N GLY A 99 6.94 -3.41 1.68
CA GLY A 99 6.70 -2.07 2.17
C GLY A 99 7.11 -0.98 1.19
N MET A 100 6.50 0.18 1.36
CA MET A 100 6.74 1.39 0.59
C MET A 100 6.84 2.58 1.56
N GLU A 101 7.88 3.38 1.39
CA GLU A 101 8.09 4.62 2.13
C GLU A 101 8.32 5.74 1.13
N SER A 102 7.69 6.89 1.36
CA SER A 102 7.85 8.05 0.50
C SER A 102 7.50 9.35 1.21
N PHE A 103 8.24 10.41 0.88
CA PHE A 103 7.90 11.77 1.28
C PHE A 103 7.73 12.64 0.04
N HIS A 104 6.85 13.63 0.16
CA HIS A 104 6.51 14.60 -0.86
C HIS A 104 7.21 15.94 -0.61
N ASP A 105 7.47 16.69 -1.68
CA ASP A 105 8.03 18.04 -1.63
C ASP A 105 7.13 19.00 -2.42
N ASN A 106 6.50 19.96 -1.73
CA ASN A 106 5.57 20.92 -2.33
C ASN A 106 6.22 21.89 -3.35
N SER A 107 7.55 22.00 -3.42
CA SER A 107 8.17 22.80 -4.47
C SER A 107 8.35 22.01 -5.77
N LYS A 108 8.41 20.68 -5.66
CA LYS A 108 8.55 19.75 -6.77
C LYS A 108 7.23 19.10 -7.17
N GLU A 109 6.26 19.12 -6.26
CA GLU A 109 5.00 18.40 -6.36
C GLU A 109 5.23 16.95 -6.81
N ASP A 110 6.18 16.32 -6.10
CA ASP A 110 6.66 15.00 -6.42
C ASP A 110 7.16 14.27 -5.16
N ARG A 111 7.37 12.96 -5.30
CA ARG A 111 7.71 12.03 -4.23
C ARG A 111 9.01 11.28 -4.49
N ARG A 112 9.83 11.12 -3.43
CA ARG A 112 10.95 10.16 -3.41
C ARG A 112 10.55 8.85 -2.78
N TRP A 113 11.08 7.74 -3.29
CA TRP A 113 10.58 6.40 -2.95
C TRP A 113 11.67 5.48 -2.38
N LYS A 114 11.31 4.76 -1.31
CA LYS A 114 12.04 3.64 -0.73
C LYS A 114 11.13 2.42 -0.69
N PHE A 115 11.74 1.24 -0.74
CA PHE A 115 11.02 -0.04 -0.77
C PHE A 115 11.62 -1.00 0.24
N GLU A 116 10.77 -1.77 0.89
CA GLU A 116 11.18 -2.87 1.75
C GLU A 116 11.05 -4.18 0.98
N CYS A 117 12.17 -4.88 0.83
CA CYS A 117 12.21 -6.19 0.21
C CYS A 117 12.43 -7.26 1.26
N CYS A 118 11.74 -8.39 1.12
CA CYS A 118 11.87 -9.52 2.04
C CYS A 118 12.21 -10.80 1.30
N THR A 119 13.08 -11.59 1.93
CA THR A 119 13.43 -12.95 1.50
C THR A 119 12.99 -13.93 2.57
N GLY A 120 12.46 -15.08 2.14
CA GLY A 120 12.06 -16.17 3.03
C GLY A 120 12.10 -17.50 2.30
N GLU A 121 11.30 -18.46 2.76
CA GLU A 121 11.21 -19.78 2.12
C GLU A 121 10.47 -19.76 0.78
N VAL A 122 9.67 -18.73 0.52
CA VAL A 122 9.09 -18.48 -0.80
C VAL A 122 10.09 -17.72 -1.66
N GLN A 123 10.50 -18.33 -2.77
CA GLN A 123 11.39 -17.78 -3.76
C GLN A 123 10.61 -17.45 -5.04
N VAL A 124 10.70 -16.20 -5.50
CA VAL A 124 9.97 -15.69 -6.67
C VAL A 124 10.96 -15.37 -7.79
N THR A 125 11.20 -16.33 -8.67
CA THR A 125 12.31 -16.22 -9.64
C THR A 125 11.92 -16.56 -11.08
N SER A 126 10.65 -16.92 -11.34
CA SER A 126 10.21 -17.35 -12.66
C SER A 126 9.03 -16.52 -13.18
N ASN A 127 8.87 -16.55 -14.52
CA ASN A 127 7.76 -15.95 -15.26
C ASN A 127 7.45 -14.49 -14.89
N CYS A 128 8.51 -13.72 -14.62
CA CYS A 128 8.36 -12.34 -14.21
C CYS A 128 7.95 -11.44 -15.38
N GLN A 129 7.05 -10.49 -15.11
CA GLN A 129 6.49 -9.60 -16.13
C GLN A 129 6.16 -8.22 -15.56
N TRP A 130 6.35 -7.21 -16.40
CA TRP A 130 5.86 -5.86 -16.16
C TRP A 130 4.39 -5.77 -16.55
N SER A 131 3.61 -5.05 -15.74
CA SER A 131 2.30 -4.57 -16.18
C SER A 131 2.46 -3.47 -17.25
N GLY A 132 1.37 -3.13 -17.94
CA GLY A 132 1.24 -1.80 -18.54
C GLY A 132 1.18 -0.71 -17.46
N TYR A 133 1.06 0.55 -17.87
CA TYR A 133 0.75 1.62 -16.91
C TYR A 133 -0.64 1.41 -16.33
N VAL A 134 -0.74 1.42 -15.00
CA VAL A 134 -1.95 1.01 -14.26
C VAL A 134 -2.86 2.18 -13.86
N ASN A 135 -2.43 3.40 -14.18
CA ASN A 135 -3.16 4.64 -13.98
C ASN A 135 -2.87 5.58 -15.15
N GLU A 136 -3.74 6.56 -15.34
CA GLU A 136 -3.43 7.81 -16.05
C GLU A 136 -2.94 8.86 -15.04
N PHE A 137 -2.34 9.95 -15.54
CA PHE A 137 -2.08 11.13 -14.71
C PHE A 137 -3.39 11.69 -14.16
N ASP A 138 -3.35 12.24 -12.95
CA ASP A 138 -4.47 12.73 -12.16
C ASP A 138 -5.51 11.64 -11.84
N GLY A 139 -5.20 10.40 -12.23
CA GLY A 139 -6.14 9.29 -12.29
C GLY A 139 -6.03 8.37 -11.09
N TYR A 140 -7.11 7.62 -10.91
CA TYR A 140 -7.15 6.50 -9.98
C TYR A 140 -6.13 5.43 -10.38
N LEU A 141 -5.33 5.01 -9.41
CA LEU A 141 -4.41 3.90 -9.54
C LEU A 141 -5.00 2.68 -8.86
N LYS A 142 -5.03 1.56 -9.59
CA LYS A 142 -5.29 0.26 -9.01
C LYS A 142 -4.47 -0.81 -9.71
N TRP A 143 -3.76 -1.58 -8.91
CA TRP A 143 -3.08 -2.79 -9.36
C TRP A 143 -3.28 -3.92 -8.38
N ASP A 144 -3.57 -5.10 -8.91
CA ASP A 144 -3.69 -6.34 -8.18
C ASP A 144 -2.74 -7.36 -8.79
N ALA A 145 -1.95 -8.05 -7.97
CA ALA A 145 -1.17 -9.18 -8.47
C ALA A 145 -2.09 -10.26 -9.04
N LEU A 146 -1.64 -10.97 -10.07
CA LEU A 146 -2.34 -12.18 -10.53
C LEU A 146 -2.29 -13.29 -9.47
N PRO A 147 -3.17 -14.30 -9.52
CA PRO A 147 -3.04 -15.48 -8.66
C PRO A 147 -1.65 -16.11 -8.80
N ASN A 148 -1.03 -16.49 -7.69
CA ASN A 148 0.34 -17.03 -7.61
C ASN A 148 1.45 -16.08 -8.09
N PHE A 149 1.16 -14.80 -8.30
CA PHE A 149 2.18 -13.78 -8.56
C PHE A 149 2.41 -12.91 -7.32
N TYR A 150 3.64 -12.48 -7.14
CA TYR A 150 4.07 -11.57 -6.09
C TYR A 150 4.68 -10.31 -6.69
N LEU A 151 4.40 -9.17 -6.07
CA LEU A 151 5.03 -7.90 -6.40
C LEU A 151 6.52 -7.95 -6.02
N VAL A 152 7.38 -7.61 -6.97
CA VAL A 152 8.84 -7.62 -6.79
C VAL A 152 9.51 -6.31 -7.19
N GLY A 153 8.82 -5.44 -7.91
CA GLY A 153 9.39 -4.18 -8.37
C GLY A 153 8.36 -3.20 -8.91
N THR A 154 8.82 -1.99 -9.20
CA THR A 154 8.00 -0.89 -9.70
C THR A 154 8.81 0.00 -10.64
N ARG A 155 8.12 0.60 -11.60
CA ARG A 155 8.65 1.68 -12.44
C ARG A 155 7.65 2.81 -12.46
N SER A 156 8.13 4.04 -12.42
CA SER A 156 7.28 5.22 -12.53
C SER A 156 8.04 6.39 -13.16
N TYR A 157 7.30 7.29 -13.80
CA TYR A 157 7.84 8.57 -14.25
C TYR A 157 6.86 9.68 -13.88
N HIS A 158 7.40 10.86 -13.63
CA HIS A 158 6.68 12.07 -13.26
C HIS A 158 6.56 13.00 -14.47
N ASP A 159 5.51 13.82 -14.49
CA ASP A 159 5.29 14.86 -15.50
C ASP A 159 5.00 16.19 -14.80
N ASN A 160 5.90 17.18 -14.96
CA ASN A 160 5.77 18.50 -14.31
C ASN A 160 4.57 19.33 -14.79
N GLY A 161 3.92 18.96 -15.91
CA GLY A 161 2.68 19.63 -16.33
C GLY A 161 1.46 19.10 -15.58
N LYS A 162 1.55 17.87 -15.09
CA LYS A 162 0.54 17.17 -14.30
C LYS A 162 0.83 17.15 -12.82
N GLU A 163 2.10 17.32 -12.45
CA GLU A 163 2.64 17.14 -11.11
C GLU A 163 2.22 15.80 -10.50
N ASP A 164 2.28 14.77 -11.34
CA ASP A 164 1.81 13.43 -11.00
C ASP A 164 2.65 12.34 -11.67
N ARG A 165 2.50 11.11 -11.19
CA ARG A 165 3.26 9.93 -11.62
C ARG A 165 2.38 8.86 -12.28
N ARG A 166 2.91 8.27 -13.35
CA ARG A 166 2.41 7.02 -13.97
C ARG A 166 3.12 5.82 -13.37
N TRP A 167 2.43 4.70 -13.16
CA TRP A 167 2.97 3.54 -12.46
C TRP A 167 2.87 2.24 -13.27
N GLN A 168 3.93 1.44 -13.23
CA GLN A 168 3.97 0.04 -13.65
C GLN A 168 4.53 -0.81 -12.53
N TYR A 169 4.07 -2.05 -12.44
CA TYR A 169 4.52 -3.00 -11.43
C TYR A 169 5.13 -4.24 -12.06
N TYR A 170 6.23 -4.69 -11.48
CA TYR A 170 6.92 -5.92 -11.85
C TYR A 170 6.51 -7.03 -10.90
N SER A 171 6.00 -8.12 -11.44
CA SER A 171 5.56 -9.26 -10.63
C SER A 171 6.10 -10.57 -11.17
N CYS A 172 6.43 -11.49 -10.27
CA CYS A 172 6.97 -12.80 -10.58
C CYS A 172 6.05 -13.89 -10.08
N GLN A 173 6.03 -15.02 -10.78
CA GLN A 173 5.30 -16.19 -10.33
C GLN A 173 6.04 -16.84 -9.15
N LYS A 174 5.26 -17.34 -8.20
CA LYS A 174 5.73 -18.25 -7.16
C LYS A 174 6.25 -19.54 -7.81
N ASN A 175 7.43 -19.98 -7.39
CA ASN A 175 7.93 -21.32 -7.69
C ASN A 175 7.27 -22.38 -6.81
#